data_AF-E7GA18-F1
#
_entry.id   AF-E7GA18-F1
#
_cell.length_a   1.000
_cell.length_b   1.000
_cell.length_c   1.000
_cell.angle_alpha   90.00
_cell.angle_beta   90.00
_cell.angle_gamma   90.00
#
_symmetry.space_group_name_H-M   'P 1'
#
loop_
_entity.id
_entity.type
_entity.pdbx_description
1 polymer ?
#
loop_
_entity_poly.entity_id
_entity_poly.type
_entity_poly.pdbx_seq_one_letter_code
_entity_poly.pdbx_strand_id
1 'polypeptide(L)'
;MAILGTIIIFIVSICLLLLPKTKSEDSSQISNYPDSYMVKTNNYFDYQPGLECAAFSSAYLLRYYGQEAEGLKLFETFPGKLSGGGVRPDGVTEFFKSQGYQAEYIVNGTIDGLKSEIAKGAPVIVFIHIEEPYDNPHATHYVPIVGYDKDYFYFAESLDYLANCKDQSGLIYNRKTEIAKFKKLWDHIDSIWDFPYFIITP
;
A
#
# COMPACT_ATOMS: atom_id res chain seq x y z
N MET A 1 -50.05 -31.29 -4.05
CA MET A 1 -49.21 -30.07 -4.19
C MET A 1 -47.96 -30.11 -3.31
N ALA A 2 -48.03 -30.56 -2.04
CA ALA A 2 -46.85 -30.59 -1.15
C ALA A 2 -45.75 -31.58 -1.56
N ILE A 3 -46.11 -32.77 -2.07
CA ILE A 3 -45.17 -33.86 -2.39
C ILE A 3 -44.27 -33.50 -3.60
N LEU A 4 -44.81 -32.76 -4.57
CA LEU A 4 -44.07 -32.35 -5.77
C LEU A 4 -43.01 -31.28 -5.45
N GLY A 5 -43.33 -30.36 -4.54
CA GLY A 5 -42.39 -29.32 -4.08
C GLY A 5 -41.20 -29.89 -3.31
N THR A 6 -41.42 -30.90 -2.46
CA THR A 6 -40.34 -31.56 -1.73
C THR A 6 -39.37 -32.32 -2.63
N ILE A 7 -39.86 -32.94 -3.71
CA ILE A 7 -39.01 -33.68 -4.66
C ILE A 7 -38.10 -32.71 -5.43
N ILE A 8 -38.63 -31.56 -5.86
CA ILE A 8 -37.85 -30.54 -6.59
C ILE A 8 -36.74 -29.97 -5.71
N ILE A 9 -37.02 -29.66 -4.44
CA ILE A 9 -36.02 -29.13 -3.50
C ILE A 9 -34.90 -30.13 -3.24
N PHE A 10 -35.24 -31.42 -3.14
CA PHE A 10 -34.27 -32.48 -2.91
C PHE A 10 -33.36 -32.70 -4.13
N ILE A 11 -33.91 -32.66 -5.35
CA ILE A 11 -33.15 -32.77 -6.60
C ILE A 11 -32.20 -31.59 -6.76
N VAL A 12 -32.66 -30.35 -6.49
CA VAL A 12 -31.81 -29.15 -6.58
C VAL A 12 -30.68 -29.20 -5.56
N SER A 13 -30.94 -29.63 -4.32
CA SER A 13 -29.89 -29.75 -3.29
C SER A 13 -28.84 -30.81 -3.63
N ILE A 14 -29.26 -31.95 -4.20
CA ILE A 14 -28.33 -32.99 -4.67
C ILE A 14 -27.52 -32.48 -5.87
N CYS A 15 -28.13 -31.78 -6.82
CA CYS A 15 -27.41 -31.17 -7.94
C CYS A 15 -26.37 -30.14 -7.48
N LEU A 16 -26.67 -29.33 -6.45
CA LEU A 16 -25.72 -28.38 -5.86
C LEU A 16 -24.54 -29.05 -5.15
N LEU A 17 -24.74 -30.24 -4.56
CA LEU A 17 -23.68 -31.04 -3.94
C LEU A 17 -22.82 -31.83 -4.94
N LEU A 18 -23.35 -32.06 -6.15
CA LEU A 18 -22.66 -32.73 -7.26
C LEU A 18 -21.95 -31.76 -8.21
N LEU A 19 -22.12 -30.44 -8.03
CA LEU A 19 -21.27 -29.47 -8.69
C LEU A 19 -19.84 -29.72 -8.24
N PRO A 20 -18.87 -29.88 -9.17
CA PRO A 20 -17.49 -30.04 -8.80
C PRO A 20 -17.10 -28.83 -7.94
N LYS A 21 -16.74 -29.08 -6.67
CA LYS A 21 -16.02 -28.10 -5.87
C LYS A 21 -14.83 -27.68 -6.71
N THR A 22 -14.86 -26.46 -7.22
CA THR A 22 -13.70 -25.86 -7.86
C THR A 22 -12.63 -25.81 -6.77
N LYS A 23 -11.74 -26.80 -6.82
CA LYS A 23 -10.48 -26.77 -6.10
C LYS A 23 -9.81 -25.53 -6.69
N SER A 24 -9.76 -24.44 -5.93
CA SER A 24 -9.04 -23.25 -6.37
C SER A 24 -7.62 -23.72 -6.64
N GLU A 25 -7.29 -23.85 -7.92
CA GLU A 25 -5.98 -24.25 -8.36
C GLU A 25 -5.01 -23.24 -7.78
N ASP A 26 -4.06 -23.75 -7.01
CA ASP A 26 -2.89 -23.04 -6.53
C ASP A 26 -2.12 -22.57 -7.77
N SER A 27 -2.50 -21.38 -8.26
CA SER A 27 -1.84 -20.76 -9.39
C SER A 27 -0.52 -20.19 -8.87
N SER A 28 0.49 -21.05 -8.85
CA SER A 28 1.89 -20.64 -8.91
C SER A 28 2.13 -19.97 -10.27
N GLN A 29 1.56 -18.78 -10.43
CA GLN A 29 1.98 -17.83 -11.43
C GLN A 29 3.47 -17.60 -11.17
N ILE A 30 4.32 -17.95 -12.13
CA ILE A 30 5.74 -17.61 -12.07
C ILE A 30 5.79 -16.09 -11.89
N SER A 31 6.19 -15.64 -10.70
CA SER A 31 6.32 -14.22 -10.39
C SER A 31 7.33 -13.62 -11.36
N ASN A 32 6.91 -12.68 -12.19
CA ASN A 32 7.77 -12.08 -13.22
C ASN A 32 8.70 -10.99 -12.64
N TYR A 33 9.06 -11.12 -11.36
CA TYR A 33 9.85 -10.19 -10.57
C TYR A 33 10.87 -10.96 -9.70
N PRO A 34 12.02 -10.36 -9.34
CA PRO A 34 13.08 -11.05 -8.59
C PRO A 34 12.70 -11.30 -7.12
N ASP A 35 13.32 -12.28 -6.45
CA ASP A 35 13.06 -12.60 -5.04
C ASP A 35 13.30 -11.44 -4.06
N SER A 36 14.16 -10.50 -4.45
CA SER A 36 14.42 -9.26 -3.75
C SER A 36 14.66 -8.13 -4.73
N TYR A 37 14.20 -6.93 -4.38
CA TYR A 37 14.45 -5.72 -5.15
C TYR A 37 14.66 -4.54 -4.21
N MET A 38 15.52 -3.61 -4.61
CA MET A 38 15.75 -2.38 -3.86
C MET A 38 15.94 -1.23 -4.85
N VAL A 39 15.14 -0.17 -4.69
CA VAL A 39 15.18 1.02 -5.53
C VAL A 39 16.47 1.78 -5.26
N LYS A 40 17.36 1.85 -6.26
CA LYS A 40 18.65 2.54 -6.13
C LYS A 40 18.53 3.97 -6.62
N THR A 41 18.33 4.91 -5.70
CA THR A 41 18.37 6.35 -6.00
C THR A 41 19.09 7.10 -4.89
N ASN A 42 19.65 8.28 -5.21
CA ASN A 42 20.10 9.21 -4.19
C ASN A 42 18.88 10.00 -3.70
N ASN A 43 18.46 9.74 -2.47
CA ASN A 43 17.29 10.37 -1.86
C ASN A 43 17.51 10.48 -0.34
N TYR A 44 16.61 11.15 0.37
CA TYR A 44 16.72 11.34 1.82
C TYR A 44 15.38 11.11 2.54
N PHE A 45 15.44 10.86 3.84
CA PHE A 45 14.25 10.76 4.69
C PHE A 45 13.99 12.10 5.36
N ASP A 46 12.75 12.55 5.30
CA ASP A 46 12.27 13.70 6.07
C ASP A 46 11.28 13.23 7.12
N TYR A 47 11.29 13.89 8.27
CA TYR A 47 10.38 13.57 9.37
C TYR A 47 9.26 14.60 9.47
N GLN A 48 8.03 14.11 9.47
CA GLN A 48 6.85 14.94 9.57
C GLN A 48 6.58 15.35 11.03
N PRO A 49 6.17 16.61 11.28
CA PRO A 49 5.86 17.07 12.63
C PRO A 49 4.41 16.75 13.06
N GLY A 50 3.52 16.42 12.12
CA GLY A 50 2.08 16.24 12.35
C GLY A 50 1.46 15.20 11.42
N LEU A 51 0.38 15.57 10.73
CA LEU A 51 -0.42 14.69 9.89
C LEU A 51 -0.16 14.91 8.38
N GLU A 52 1.12 15.10 8.00
CA GLU A 52 1.53 15.46 6.64
C GLU A 52 2.02 14.27 5.78
N CYS A 53 1.83 13.03 6.24
CA CYS A 53 2.40 11.82 5.62
C CYS A 53 2.16 11.68 4.10
N ALA A 54 1.01 12.12 3.59
CA ALA A 54 0.75 12.15 2.15
C ALA A 54 1.75 13.03 1.40
N ALA A 55 1.98 14.25 1.89
CA ALA A 55 2.90 15.20 1.28
C ALA A 55 4.37 14.77 1.40
N PHE A 56 4.75 14.17 2.53
CA PHE A 56 6.10 13.63 2.72
C PHE A 56 6.38 12.42 1.83
N SER A 57 5.42 11.50 1.73
CA SER A 57 5.47 10.37 0.80
C SER A 57 5.57 10.84 -0.65
N SER A 58 4.78 11.85 -1.02
CA SER A 58 4.82 12.45 -2.34
C SER A 58 6.15 13.15 -2.63
N ALA A 59 6.70 13.90 -1.67
CA ALA A 59 8.00 14.54 -1.80
C ALA A 59 9.11 13.51 -2.05
N TYR A 60 9.10 12.39 -1.31
CA TYR A 60 10.05 11.30 -1.50
C TYR A 60 10.00 10.76 -2.94
N LEU A 61 8.79 10.55 -3.49
CA LEU A 61 8.61 10.10 -4.88
C LEU A 61 9.07 11.14 -5.91
N LEU A 62 8.75 12.41 -5.71
CA LEU A 62 9.20 13.49 -6.60
C LEU A 62 10.72 13.58 -6.65
N ARG A 63 11.38 13.45 -5.50
CA ARG A 63 12.85 13.37 -5.41
C ARG A 63 13.42 12.13 -6.11
N TYR A 64 12.73 10.99 -6.02
CA TYR A 64 13.08 9.82 -6.83
C TYR A 64 13.03 10.12 -8.34
N TYR A 65 12.06 10.90 -8.80
CA TYR A 65 11.97 11.36 -10.20
C TYR A 65 12.88 12.54 -10.56
N GLY A 66 13.77 12.96 -9.65
CA GLY A 66 14.73 14.03 -9.90
C GLY A 66 14.18 15.45 -9.72
N GLN A 67 13.04 15.61 -9.04
CA GLN A 67 12.51 16.92 -8.67
C GLN A 67 12.89 17.26 -7.21
N GLU A 68 13.33 18.49 -6.98
CA GLU A 68 13.47 19.02 -5.61
C GLU A 68 12.09 19.18 -4.97
N ALA A 69 11.88 18.54 -3.82
CA ALA A 69 10.60 18.57 -3.14
C ALA A 69 10.74 18.43 -1.62
N GLU A 70 10.09 19.33 -0.88
CA GLU A 70 10.04 19.34 0.58
C GLU A 70 8.62 19.04 1.06
N GLY A 71 8.47 18.04 1.94
CA GLY A 71 7.15 17.54 2.39
C GLY A 71 6.26 18.63 2.99
N LEU A 72 6.80 19.47 3.88
CA LEU A 72 6.04 20.59 4.47
C LEU A 72 5.60 21.62 3.43
N LYS A 73 6.47 21.93 2.47
CA LYS A 73 6.15 22.90 1.42
C LYS A 73 5.01 22.41 0.54
N LEU A 74 5.05 21.12 0.16
CA LEU A 74 3.95 20.49 -0.58
C LEU A 74 2.65 20.49 0.23
N PHE A 75 2.72 20.29 1.55
CA PHE A 75 1.54 20.20 2.41
C PHE A 75 0.72 21.50 2.47
N GLU A 76 1.35 22.66 2.30
CA GLU A 76 0.68 23.98 2.32
C GLU A 76 -0.51 24.04 1.35
N THR A 77 -0.36 23.45 0.17
CA THR A 77 -1.37 23.49 -0.91
C THR A 77 -1.84 22.10 -1.35
N PHE A 78 -1.51 21.04 -0.59
CA PHE A 78 -1.87 19.67 -0.95
C PHE A 78 -3.40 19.50 -1.06
N PRO A 79 -3.92 18.93 -2.16
CA PRO A 79 -5.34 18.70 -2.33
C PRO A 79 -5.87 17.62 -1.37
N GLY A 80 -7.18 17.61 -1.15
CA GLY A 80 -7.83 16.58 -0.32
C GLY A 80 -7.55 16.65 1.19
N LYS A 81 -6.99 17.75 1.69
CA LYS A 81 -6.80 17.98 3.14
C LYS A 81 -8.14 17.92 3.89
N LEU A 82 -8.13 17.25 5.04
CA LEU A 82 -9.28 17.14 5.94
C LEU A 82 -9.22 18.21 7.02
N SER A 83 -10.39 18.58 7.56
CA SER A 83 -10.50 19.58 8.65
C SER A 83 -9.76 19.18 9.92
N GLY A 84 -9.62 17.87 10.19
CA GLY A 84 -8.86 17.31 11.30
C GLY A 84 -7.37 17.12 11.03
N GLY A 85 -6.86 17.51 9.86
CA GLY A 85 -5.53 17.17 9.37
C GLY A 85 -5.51 15.87 8.56
N GLY A 86 -4.36 15.54 7.96
CA GLY A 86 -4.28 14.42 7.02
C GLY A 86 -4.86 14.74 5.64
N VAL A 87 -4.78 13.74 4.75
CA VAL A 87 -5.16 13.85 3.34
C VAL A 87 -5.90 12.59 2.93
N ARG A 88 -6.99 12.74 2.17
CA ARG A 88 -7.71 11.60 1.59
C ARG A 88 -6.96 10.97 0.42
N PRO A 89 -7.21 9.69 0.08
CA PRO A 89 -6.54 9.02 -1.04
C PRO A 89 -6.66 9.74 -2.39
N ASP A 90 -7.83 10.33 -2.69
CA ASP A 90 -8.05 11.08 -3.93
C ASP A 90 -7.10 12.29 -4.03
N GLY A 91 -6.78 12.94 -2.91
CA GLY A 91 -5.82 14.04 -2.84
C GLY A 91 -4.41 13.63 -3.29
N VAL A 92 -3.93 12.43 -2.95
CA VAL A 92 -2.63 11.94 -3.44
C VAL A 92 -2.64 11.81 -4.97
N THR A 93 -3.70 11.23 -5.53
CA THR A 93 -3.79 11.09 -6.99
C THR A 93 -3.97 12.42 -7.70
N GLU A 94 -4.77 13.34 -7.15
CA GLU A 94 -4.97 14.68 -7.69
C GLU A 94 -3.67 15.49 -7.69
N PHE A 95 -2.90 15.40 -6.59
CA PHE A 95 -1.59 16.03 -6.48
C PHE A 95 -0.68 15.60 -7.64
N PHE A 96 -0.44 14.30 -7.80
CA PHE A 96 0.48 13.80 -8.84
C PHE A 96 -0.02 14.09 -10.26
N LYS A 97 -1.34 13.96 -10.52
CA LYS A 97 -1.94 14.33 -11.81
C LYS A 97 -1.74 15.81 -12.13
N SER A 98 -1.86 16.70 -11.14
CA SER A 98 -1.60 18.13 -11.32
C SER A 98 -0.14 18.44 -11.69
N GLN A 99 0.79 17.57 -11.30
CA GLN A 99 2.22 17.67 -11.61
C GLN A 99 2.59 16.98 -12.95
N GLY A 100 1.61 16.46 -13.68
CA GLY A 100 1.82 15.81 -14.98
C GLY A 100 2.09 14.30 -14.93
N TYR A 101 2.02 13.67 -13.76
CA TYR A 101 2.21 12.23 -13.61
C TYR A 101 0.89 11.46 -13.85
N GLN A 102 1.02 10.21 -14.28
CA GLN A 102 -0.07 9.24 -14.10
C GLN A 102 -0.09 8.81 -12.63
N ALA A 103 -1.30 8.74 -12.06
CA ALA A 103 -1.49 8.36 -10.68
C ALA A 103 -2.76 7.50 -10.52
N GLU A 104 -2.56 6.29 -10.02
CA GLU A 104 -3.62 5.30 -9.79
C GLU A 104 -3.70 4.97 -8.31
N TYR A 105 -4.92 4.91 -7.78
CA TYR A 105 -5.21 4.38 -6.45
C TYR A 105 -5.79 2.98 -6.61
N ILE A 106 -5.03 1.99 -6.13
CA ILE A 106 -5.39 0.58 -6.22
C ILE A 106 -5.94 0.13 -4.87
N VAL A 107 -6.98 -0.70 -4.92
CA VAL A 107 -7.56 -1.40 -3.77
C VAL A 107 -7.61 -2.90 -4.06
N ASN A 108 -7.70 -3.72 -3.02
CA ASN A 108 -7.61 -5.18 -3.11
C ASN A 108 -6.27 -5.65 -3.72
N GLY A 109 -5.18 -4.95 -3.37
CA GLY A 109 -3.83 -5.33 -3.76
C GLY A 109 -3.40 -6.69 -3.22
N THR A 110 -2.35 -7.24 -3.81
CA THR A 110 -1.68 -8.45 -3.32
C THR A 110 -0.22 -8.17 -3.03
N ILE A 111 0.40 -8.98 -2.16
CA ILE A 111 1.85 -8.89 -1.90
C ILE A 111 2.65 -9.05 -3.20
N ASP A 112 2.25 -9.99 -4.05
CA ASP A 112 2.91 -10.24 -5.33
C ASP A 112 2.75 -9.08 -6.31
N GLY A 113 1.55 -8.49 -6.38
CA GLY A 113 1.30 -7.30 -7.17
C GLY A 113 2.18 -6.13 -6.70
N LEU A 114 2.24 -5.90 -5.39
CA LEU A 114 3.06 -4.85 -4.80
C LEU A 114 4.56 -5.05 -5.08
N LYS A 115 5.07 -6.28 -4.89
CA LYS A 115 6.45 -6.65 -5.24
C LYS A 115 6.74 -6.46 -6.73
N SER A 116 5.79 -6.82 -7.60
CA SER A 116 5.90 -6.62 -9.04
C SER A 116 6.00 -5.13 -9.40
N GLU A 117 5.19 -4.27 -8.78
CA GLU A 117 5.25 -2.82 -9.02
C GLU A 117 6.57 -2.21 -8.55
N ILE A 118 7.04 -2.56 -7.36
CA ILE A 118 8.33 -2.09 -6.83
C ILE A 118 9.49 -2.55 -7.73
N ALA A 119 9.43 -3.78 -8.27
CA ALA A 119 10.44 -4.31 -9.17
C ALA A 119 10.55 -3.60 -10.53
N LYS A 120 9.55 -2.79 -10.91
CA LYS A 120 9.65 -1.89 -12.07
C LYS A 120 10.62 -0.74 -11.83
N GLY A 121 11.03 -0.52 -10.58
CA GLY A 121 12.15 0.33 -10.21
C GLY A 121 11.78 1.61 -9.49
N ALA A 122 10.49 1.92 -9.33
CA ALA A 122 10.03 3.09 -8.58
C ALA A 122 9.53 2.70 -7.17
N PRO A 123 9.68 3.58 -6.17
CA PRO A 123 9.01 3.37 -4.89
C PRO A 123 7.49 3.41 -5.05
N VAL A 124 6.79 2.65 -4.22
CA VAL A 124 5.32 2.56 -4.24
C VAL A 124 4.79 3.12 -2.93
N ILE A 125 3.87 4.08 -2.97
CA ILE A 125 3.23 4.59 -1.75
C ILE A 125 2.15 3.60 -1.34
N VAL A 126 2.20 3.11 -0.10
CA VAL A 126 1.13 2.30 0.50
C VAL A 126 0.36 3.13 1.53
N PHE A 127 -0.88 2.73 1.78
CA PHE A 127 -1.70 3.31 2.84
C PHE A 127 -1.99 2.23 3.88
N ILE A 128 -1.46 2.42 5.09
CA ILE A 128 -1.44 1.39 6.14
C ILE A 128 -1.83 1.98 7.50
N HIS A 129 -2.23 1.14 8.44
CA HIS A 129 -2.27 1.48 9.87
C HIS A 129 -0.86 1.72 10.41
N ILE A 130 -0.74 2.57 11.44
CA ILE A 130 0.55 2.83 12.11
C ILE A 130 0.94 1.73 13.11
N GLU A 131 -0.02 0.93 13.58
CA GLU A 131 0.15 -0.08 14.62
C GLU A 131 -0.65 -1.37 14.36
N GLU A 132 -0.16 -2.49 14.88
CA GLU A 132 -0.82 -3.81 14.82
C GLU A 132 -0.78 -4.47 16.21
N PRO A 133 -1.93 -4.89 16.77
CA PRO A 133 -3.29 -4.61 16.28
C PRO A 133 -3.60 -3.11 16.29
N TYR A 134 -4.46 -2.63 15.38
CA TYR A 134 -4.93 -1.25 15.41
C TYR A 134 -6.11 -1.13 16.37
N ASP A 135 -6.07 -0.13 17.25
CA ASP A 135 -7.21 0.20 18.12
C ASP A 135 -8.14 1.23 17.47
N ASN A 136 -7.58 2.10 16.63
CA ASN A 136 -8.31 3.09 15.86
C ASN A 136 -8.13 2.83 14.35
N PRO A 137 -9.19 2.46 13.61
CA PRO A 137 -9.08 2.18 12.18
C PRO A 137 -8.71 3.43 11.33
N HIS A 138 -8.74 4.62 11.93
CA HIS A 138 -8.34 5.88 11.29
C HIS A 138 -6.90 6.30 11.64
N ALA A 139 -6.17 5.50 12.43
CA ALA A 139 -4.76 5.72 12.71
C ALA A 139 -3.91 5.21 11.54
N THR A 140 -4.03 5.90 10.41
CA THR A 140 -3.50 5.48 9.12
C THR A 140 -2.36 6.38 8.64
N HIS A 141 -1.57 5.89 7.70
CA HIS A 141 -0.32 6.49 7.29
C HIS A 141 0.03 6.13 5.84
N TYR A 142 0.38 7.15 5.06
CA TYR A 142 1.00 6.97 3.76
C TYR A 142 2.51 6.83 3.93
N VAL A 143 3.09 5.79 3.33
CA VAL A 143 4.54 5.56 3.38
C VAL A 143 5.06 4.94 2.07
N PRO A 144 6.19 5.39 1.51
CA PRO A 144 6.81 4.73 0.36
C PRO A 144 7.51 3.43 0.76
N ILE A 145 7.24 2.36 0.01
CA ILE A 145 8.07 1.15 -0.01
C ILE A 145 9.15 1.33 -1.06
N VAL A 146 10.40 1.15 -0.64
CA VAL A 146 11.62 1.33 -1.46
C VAL A 146 12.31 0.02 -1.80
N GLY A 147 11.82 -1.10 -1.26
CA GLY A 147 12.32 -2.42 -1.59
C GLY A 147 11.64 -3.53 -0.82
N TYR A 148 12.01 -4.76 -1.17
CA TYR A 148 11.58 -5.97 -0.49
C TYR A 148 12.62 -7.08 -0.63
N ASP A 149 12.47 -8.08 0.23
CA ASP A 149 13.06 -9.39 0.03
C ASP A 149 12.00 -10.49 0.29
N LYS A 150 12.46 -11.69 0.64
CA LYS A 150 11.60 -12.81 0.98
C LYS A 150 10.69 -12.52 2.17
N ASP A 151 11.22 -11.86 3.19
CA ASP A 151 10.60 -11.78 4.52
C ASP A 151 10.15 -10.35 4.88
N TYR A 152 10.73 -9.32 4.26
CA TYR A 152 10.54 -7.92 4.65
C TYR A 152 10.15 -7.00 3.48
N PHE A 153 9.38 -5.97 3.82
CA PHE A 153 9.33 -4.71 3.08
C PHE A 153 10.21 -3.65 3.75
N TYR A 154 10.77 -2.78 2.93
CA TYR A 154 11.67 -1.69 3.32
C TYR A 154 11.04 -0.34 2.95
N PHE A 155 11.08 0.63 3.86
CA PHE A 155 10.29 1.85 3.77
C PHE A 155 11.15 3.11 3.92
N ALA A 156 10.67 4.20 3.30
CA ALA A 156 11.10 5.56 3.57
C ALA A 156 10.09 6.23 4.53
N GLU A 157 10.24 5.93 5.81
CA GLU A 157 9.34 6.32 6.89
C GLU A 157 9.51 7.79 7.29
N SER A 158 8.40 8.54 7.36
CA SER A 158 8.39 9.95 7.79
C SER A 158 7.97 10.15 9.25
N LEU A 159 7.48 9.11 9.92
CA LEU A 159 7.25 9.11 11.37
C LEU A 159 8.51 8.61 12.10
N ASP A 160 9.25 9.54 12.70
CA ASP A 160 10.55 9.26 13.35
C ASP A 160 10.50 8.13 14.39
N TYR A 161 9.38 7.97 15.09
CA TYR A 161 9.20 6.92 16.10
C TYR A 161 8.93 5.53 15.50
N LEU A 162 8.60 5.44 14.21
CA LEU A 162 8.44 4.17 13.47
C LEU A 162 9.68 3.79 12.64
N ALA A 163 10.64 4.71 12.48
CA ALA A 163 11.87 4.52 11.72
C ALA A 163 12.89 3.62 12.48
N ASN A 164 12.59 2.32 12.54
CA ASN A 164 13.35 1.31 13.32
C ASN A 164 14.76 0.98 12.79
N CYS A 165 15.20 1.62 11.71
CA CYS A 165 16.56 1.49 11.16
C CYS A 165 17.31 2.83 11.08
N LYS A 166 16.78 3.92 11.66
CA LYS A 166 17.31 5.28 11.49
C LYS A 166 18.75 5.51 11.98
N ASP A 167 19.20 4.73 12.96
CA ASP A 167 20.56 4.84 13.52
C ASP A 167 21.62 4.09 12.70
N GLN A 168 21.22 3.37 11.64
CA GLN A 168 22.11 2.62 10.77
C GLN A 168 22.54 3.48 9.58
N SER A 169 23.85 3.65 9.39
CA SER A 169 24.40 4.46 8.30
C SER A 169 24.40 3.73 6.95
N GLY A 170 24.18 4.48 5.86
CA GLY A 170 24.34 3.98 4.49
C GLY A 170 23.16 3.15 3.97
N LEU A 171 22.05 3.10 4.71
CA LEU A 171 20.82 2.47 4.26
C LEU A 171 19.99 3.45 3.42
N ILE A 172 19.33 2.89 2.41
CA ILE A 172 18.36 3.59 1.55
C ILE A 172 16.90 3.36 2.00
N TYR A 173 16.74 2.87 3.22
CA TYR A 173 15.49 2.78 3.98
C TYR A 173 15.78 3.12 5.45
N ASN A 174 14.79 3.58 6.18
CA ASN A 174 14.89 3.86 7.61
C ASN A 174 13.85 3.09 8.45
N ARG A 175 12.99 2.29 7.82
CA ARG A 175 12.13 1.29 8.47
C ARG A 175 12.12 -0.01 7.67
N LYS A 176 12.06 -1.14 8.36
CA LYS A 176 11.72 -2.44 7.78
C LYS A 176 10.60 -3.11 8.57
N THR A 177 9.74 -3.84 7.87
CA THR A 177 8.60 -4.55 8.46
C THR A 177 8.47 -5.94 7.84
N GLU A 178 8.28 -6.98 8.66
CA GLU A 178 7.99 -8.33 8.17
C GLU A 178 6.72 -8.31 7.30
N ILE A 179 6.72 -9.03 6.17
CA ILE A 179 5.60 -9.04 5.23
C ILE A 179 4.30 -9.52 5.89
N ALA A 180 4.38 -10.49 6.81
CA ALA A 180 3.22 -10.97 7.56
C ALA A 180 2.60 -9.88 8.45
N LYS A 181 3.44 -9.08 9.12
CA LYS A 181 3.00 -7.93 9.92
C LYS A 181 2.46 -6.82 9.03
N PHE A 182 3.17 -6.49 7.95
CA PHE A 182 2.72 -5.50 6.97
C PHE A 182 1.33 -5.83 6.44
N LYS A 183 1.06 -7.08 6.08
CA LYS A 183 -0.26 -7.48 5.56
C LYS A 183 -1.41 -7.14 6.51
N LYS A 184 -1.20 -7.25 7.83
CA LYS A 184 -2.20 -6.89 8.84
C LYS A 184 -2.33 -5.38 9.00
N LEU A 185 -1.23 -4.64 8.95
CA LEU A 185 -1.25 -3.17 8.93
C LEU A 185 -1.95 -2.63 7.68
N TRP A 186 -1.93 -3.38 6.59
CA TRP A 186 -2.46 -3.00 5.29
C TRP A 186 -3.92 -3.39 5.07
N ASP A 187 -4.50 -4.15 6.00
CA ASP A 187 -5.86 -4.66 5.92
C ASP A 187 -6.86 -3.67 6.51
N HIS A 188 -8.07 -3.63 5.95
CA HIS A 188 -9.20 -2.89 6.51
C HIS A 188 -8.93 -1.41 6.86
N ILE A 189 -8.26 -0.69 5.96
CA ILE A 189 -7.89 0.72 6.14
C ILE A 189 -9.13 1.60 6.20
N ASP A 190 -9.21 2.47 7.20
CA ASP A 190 -10.37 3.33 7.48
C ASP A 190 -11.70 2.55 7.61
N SER A 191 -11.63 1.24 7.85
CA SER A 191 -12.76 0.31 7.80
C SER A 191 -13.44 0.21 6.42
N ILE A 192 -12.76 0.61 5.35
CA ILE A 192 -13.33 0.72 4.00
C ILE A 192 -12.50 -0.04 2.97
N TRP A 193 -11.19 0.17 2.96
CA TRP A 193 -10.32 -0.30 1.87
C TRP A 193 -9.41 -1.41 2.33
N ASP A 194 -9.47 -2.54 1.61
CA ASP A 194 -8.51 -3.62 1.82
C ASP A 194 -7.32 -3.42 0.90
N PHE A 195 -6.12 -3.52 1.46
CA PHE A 195 -4.85 -3.52 0.74
C PHE A 195 -4.64 -2.36 -0.26
N PRO A 196 -4.79 -1.08 0.16
CA PRO A 196 -4.66 0.07 -0.73
C PRO A 196 -3.22 0.54 -0.99
N TYR A 197 -2.91 0.92 -2.23
CA TYR A 197 -1.62 1.50 -2.60
C TYR A 197 -1.72 2.38 -3.85
N PHE A 198 -0.66 3.14 -4.14
CA PHE A 198 -0.62 4.09 -5.25
C PHE A 198 0.50 3.73 -6.22
N ILE A 199 0.15 3.67 -7.50
CA ILE A 199 1.12 3.59 -8.59
C ILE A 199 1.23 4.98 -9.20
N ILE A 200 2.43 5.53 -9.19
CA ILE A 200 2.75 6.83 -9.79
C ILE A 200 3.78 6.58 -10.88
N THR A 201 3.56 7.14 -12.07
CA THR A 201 4.53 7.06 -13.17
C THR A 201 4.60 8.38 -13.94
N PRO A 202 5.78 8.78 -14.44
CA PRO A 202 5.93 9.94 -15.32
C PRO A 202 5.11 9.83 -16.62
#